data_AF-A0ABD0JID8-F1
#
_entry.id   AF-A0ABD0JID8-F1
#
_cell.length_a   1.000
_cell.length_b   1.000
_cell.length_c   1.000
_cell.angle_alpha   90.00
_cell.angle_beta   90.00
_cell.angle_gamma   90.00
#
_symmetry.space_group_name_H-M   'P 1'
#
loop_
_entity.id
_entity.type
_entity.pdbx_description
1 polymer ?
#
loop_
_entity_poly.entity_id
_entity_poly.type
_entity_poly.pdbx_seq_one_letter_code
_entity_poly.pdbx_strand_id
1 'polypeptide(L)'
;MKAFFLVVATLTFASILWASLRDILDPNLFPDDVPVRKARDHTWPRMDDRPEGIFWMVQDYLPIIQPQLVLVTGDLTDAKDAGNIKSRQYEEEWHGYQQAIKQCQTFSNATFLDTRGNHDAFDVPEVDGDGNFFRKYSVMGKQHALSYHYAHETDFGRYSFIAIDACPIPGVRRPFNFFGILDSERVQELANLDAESRGSNLTIWIGHYPTSYIVQDPPGVRHTMRNAVAYLCGHLHTLGGLVPQMYSRQKTGTLELELGDWMENRIFRVLAIDHDLLSFVDGKLGEWPLILVTNPKHSLFLASRHEPTETIQHSSHIRVLVFSQKPVDGVEIYIDSVHVGRARQSKGPLYTLPWKPELYSLGLHTIRVLVTDETGYVKSLEQPFSVDGSQPSFAFWPRFVLMMNIFTVARTVLVRWFNSWVRRLWLAARINSVYYTLLMFQLYVTFGPWFVGDFTSSHMGVLFVWGIFVKGTFLPGAQTFIHGIYQVLTFNVPLTLIVGLVLDLRSEEFDSRFKASGLARLPCRRLLVGELPFALLFVYQTYVAVTEFPTSYGTTALIVSPVRVGSLIVAVVLLYLAHAAPVKKACRVNKSSNN
;
A
#
# COMPACT_ATOMS: atom_id res chain seq x y z
N MET A 1 -23.94 -37.15 -9.97
CA MET A 1 -24.02 -35.77 -9.43
C MET A 1 -23.75 -34.80 -10.57
N LYS A 2 -24.69 -33.90 -10.89
CA LYS A 2 -24.35 -32.72 -11.71
C LYS A 2 -23.37 -31.89 -10.86
N ALA A 3 -22.21 -31.52 -11.40
CA ALA A 3 -21.28 -30.65 -10.68
C ALA A 3 -21.87 -29.24 -10.67
N PHE A 4 -22.32 -28.78 -9.50
CA PHE A 4 -22.92 -27.46 -9.28
C PHE A 4 -21.85 -26.51 -8.71
N PHE A 5 -20.93 -26.07 -9.56
CA PHE A 5 -19.86 -25.16 -9.15
C PHE A 5 -19.81 -23.96 -10.09
N LEU A 6 -19.85 -22.76 -9.53
CA LEU A 6 -19.50 -21.55 -10.26
C LEU A 6 -18.00 -21.32 -10.10
N VAL A 7 -17.23 -21.61 -11.15
CA VAL A 7 -15.78 -21.35 -11.20
C VAL A 7 -15.53 -19.97 -11.78
N VAL A 8 -14.78 -19.15 -11.04
CA VAL A 8 -14.45 -17.77 -11.39
C VAL A 8 -12.94 -17.61 -11.35
N ALA A 9 -12.36 -16.96 -12.35
CA ALA A 9 -10.95 -16.54 -12.29
C ALA A 9 -10.87 -15.06 -11.91
N THR A 10 -9.86 -14.64 -11.15
CA THR A 10 -9.59 -13.22 -10.85
C THR A 10 -8.17 -12.86 -11.23
N LEU A 11 -8.04 -11.70 -11.86
CA LEU A 11 -6.80 -11.07 -12.27
C LEU A 11 -6.72 -9.66 -11.66
N THR A 12 -5.54 -9.34 -11.16
CA THR A 12 -5.14 -7.98 -10.82
C THR A 12 -3.90 -7.67 -11.67
N PHE A 13 -3.88 -6.59 -12.42
CA PHE A 13 -2.67 -6.18 -13.14
C PHE A 13 -1.85 -5.19 -12.30
N ALA A 14 -0.54 -5.11 -12.54
CA ALA A 14 0.30 -4.00 -12.09
C ALA A 14 0.94 -3.32 -13.30
N SER A 15 1.49 -2.15 -13.06
CA SER A 15 1.83 -1.17 -14.09
C SER A 15 3.32 -1.14 -14.44
N ILE A 16 3.75 -2.00 -15.36
CA ILE A 16 5.01 -1.89 -16.12
C ILE A 16 4.82 -2.34 -17.60
N LEU A 17 3.62 -2.73 -18.04
CA LEU A 17 3.49 -3.59 -19.23
C LEU A 17 3.60 -2.90 -20.59
N TRP A 18 3.76 -1.57 -20.66
CA TRP A 18 3.61 -0.88 -21.95
C TRP A 18 4.77 -0.01 -22.41
N ALA A 19 5.77 0.24 -21.57
CA ALA A 19 6.97 0.98 -22.00
C ALA A 19 7.77 0.24 -23.09
N SER A 20 7.74 -1.10 -23.12
CA SER A 20 8.44 -1.94 -24.12
C SER A 20 7.69 -2.09 -25.45
N LEU A 21 6.44 -1.62 -25.55
CA LEU A 21 5.60 -1.74 -26.76
C LEU A 21 5.81 -0.62 -27.79
N ARG A 22 6.46 0.50 -27.42
CA ARG A 22 6.77 1.57 -28.40
C ARG A 22 7.67 1.11 -29.54
N ASP A 23 8.51 0.09 -29.31
CA ASP A 23 9.47 -0.38 -30.29
C ASP A 23 9.00 -1.64 -31.05
N ILE A 24 7.83 -2.22 -30.72
CA ILE A 24 7.41 -3.54 -31.21
C ILE A 24 6.02 -3.55 -31.89
N LEU A 25 5.23 -2.48 -31.78
CA LEU A 25 3.96 -2.35 -32.51
C LEU A 25 4.18 -2.02 -34.01
N ASP A 26 4.79 -2.95 -34.75
CA ASP A 26 4.55 -3.08 -36.18
C ASP A 26 3.21 -3.83 -36.36
N PRO A 27 2.17 -3.22 -36.94
CA PRO A 27 0.92 -3.91 -37.25
C PRO A 27 1.10 -5.13 -38.16
N ASN A 28 2.27 -5.31 -38.81
CA ASN A 28 2.61 -6.50 -39.58
C ASN A 28 3.21 -7.66 -38.77
N LEU A 29 3.54 -7.46 -37.48
CA LEU A 29 4.06 -8.52 -36.58
C LEU A 29 2.94 -9.35 -35.92
N PHE A 30 1.68 -8.93 -36.07
CA PHE A 30 0.50 -9.74 -35.79
C PHE A 30 -0.25 -10.06 -37.09
N PRO A 31 0.33 -10.84 -38.03
CA PRO A 31 -0.50 -11.44 -39.06
C PRO A 31 -1.49 -12.39 -38.38
N ASP A 32 -2.69 -12.49 -38.94
CA ASP A 32 -3.79 -13.34 -38.45
C ASP A 32 -3.41 -14.84 -38.30
N ASP A 33 -2.20 -15.23 -38.67
CA ASP A 33 -1.67 -16.59 -38.78
C ASP A 33 -0.30 -16.81 -38.08
N VAL A 34 -0.06 -16.32 -36.85
CA VAL A 34 1.14 -16.76 -36.12
C VAL A 34 1.03 -18.27 -35.78
N PRO A 35 1.91 -19.15 -36.26
CA PRO A 35 1.78 -20.59 -36.02
C PRO A 35 2.06 -20.92 -34.54
N VAL A 36 1.01 -21.37 -33.85
CA VAL A 36 0.90 -21.72 -32.42
C VAL A 36 1.79 -22.92 -31.98
N ARG A 37 2.92 -23.24 -32.64
CA ARG A 37 3.57 -24.56 -32.47
C ARG A 37 5.08 -24.66 -32.33
N LYS A 38 5.85 -23.58 -32.12
CA LYS A 38 7.30 -23.70 -31.88
C LYS A 38 7.78 -22.96 -30.63
N ALA A 39 7.48 -23.53 -29.46
CA ALA A 39 8.23 -23.30 -28.23
C ALA A 39 8.12 -24.51 -27.30
N ARG A 40 8.63 -25.66 -27.75
CA ARG A 40 8.96 -26.80 -26.89
C ARG A 40 10.47 -27.03 -27.00
N ASP A 41 11.26 -26.18 -26.37
CA ASP A 41 12.66 -26.49 -26.09
C ASP A 41 13.07 -25.90 -24.74
N HIS A 42 13.77 -26.72 -23.97
CA HIS A 42 13.97 -26.65 -22.51
C HIS A 42 15.06 -25.67 -22.05
N THR A 43 14.99 -24.40 -22.44
CA THR A 43 15.88 -23.37 -21.89
C THR A 43 15.10 -22.07 -21.64
N TRP A 44 14.63 -21.92 -20.41
CA TRP A 44 13.86 -20.77 -19.91
C TRP A 44 14.72 -19.50 -19.83
N PRO A 45 14.55 -18.51 -20.71
CA PRO A 45 15.13 -17.18 -20.50
C PRO A 45 14.29 -16.45 -19.45
N ARG A 46 14.91 -15.56 -18.67
CA ARG A 46 14.19 -14.62 -17.79
C ARG A 46 13.18 -13.85 -18.64
N MET A 47 11.90 -14.04 -18.35
CA MET A 47 10.77 -13.38 -19.03
C MET A 47 10.56 -11.99 -18.44
N ASP A 48 11.40 -11.05 -18.86
CA ASP A 48 11.16 -9.62 -18.65
C ASP A 48 10.27 -9.08 -19.81
N ASP A 49 9.22 -8.34 -19.44
CA ASP A 49 8.57 -7.26 -20.22
C ASP A 49 7.80 -7.54 -21.53
N ARG A 50 6.99 -8.62 -21.65
CA ARG A 50 6.16 -8.83 -22.87
C ARG A 50 4.63 -9.02 -22.66
N PRO A 51 3.78 -8.58 -23.63
CA PRO A 51 2.34 -8.87 -23.76
C PRO A 51 1.94 -10.36 -23.66
N GLU A 52 2.93 -11.24 -23.80
CA GLU A 52 2.79 -12.69 -23.74
C GLU A 52 2.22 -13.18 -22.40
N GLY A 53 2.36 -12.42 -21.31
CA GLY A 53 1.82 -12.78 -20.00
C GLY A 53 0.32 -13.10 -20.01
N ILE A 54 -0.54 -12.18 -20.49
CA ILE A 54 -1.98 -12.46 -20.60
C ILE A 54 -2.22 -13.62 -21.56
N PHE A 55 -1.48 -13.68 -22.67
CA PHE A 55 -1.56 -14.76 -23.66
C PHE A 55 -1.31 -16.15 -23.04
N TRP A 56 -0.35 -16.29 -22.11
CA TRP A 56 -0.14 -17.56 -21.40
C TRP A 56 -1.32 -17.93 -20.50
N MET A 57 -1.94 -16.97 -19.80
CA MET A 57 -3.18 -17.26 -19.07
C MET A 57 -4.30 -17.69 -20.01
N VAL A 58 -4.43 -17.02 -21.16
CA VAL A 58 -5.41 -17.33 -22.19
C VAL A 58 -5.23 -18.75 -22.75
N GLN A 59 -4.00 -19.14 -23.05
CA GLN A 59 -3.73 -20.41 -23.73
C GLN A 59 -3.60 -21.58 -22.78
N ASP A 60 -2.92 -21.41 -21.65
CA ASP A 60 -2.53 -22.52 -20.80
C ASP A 60 -3.50 -22.74 -19.65
N TYR A 61 -4.18 -21.69 -19.17
CA TYR A 61 -5.00 -21.75 -17.96
C TYR A 61 -6.49 -21.75 -18.28
N LEU A 62 -6.99 -20.81 -19.08
CA LEU A 62 -8.44 -20.70 -19.36
C LEU A 62 -9.05 -21.97 -19.98
N PRO A 63 -8.40 -22.69 -20.93
CA PRO A 63 -8.98 -23.91 -21.49
C PRO A 63 -9.05 -25.07 -20.51
N ILE A 64 -8.18 -25.07 -19.49
CA ILE A 64 -8.12 -26.11 -18.45
C ILE A 64 -9.09 -25.79 -17.32
N ILE A 65 -9.13 -24.54 -16.86
CA ILE A 65 -9.99 -24.09 -15.77
C ILE A 65 -11.44 -24.00 -16.23
N GLN A 66 -11.66 -23.54 -17.46
CA GLN A 66 -12.98 -23.27 -18.05
C GLN A 66 -13.91 -22.47 -17.12
N PRO A 67 -13.49 -21.29 -16.64
CA PRO A 67 -14.32 -20.49 -15.74
C PRO A 67 -15.57 -19.99 -16.46
N GLN A 68 -16.63 -19.71 -15.70
CA GLN A 68 -17.83 -19.06 -16.23
C GLN A 68 -17.66 -17.53 -16.24
N LEU A 69 -16.85 -16.99 -15.32
CA LEU A 69 -16.57 -15.57 -15.17
C LEU A 69 -15.07 -15.33 -15.00
N VAL A 70 -14.56 -14.24 -15.58
CA VAL A 70 -13.22 -13.72 -15.33
C VAL A 70 -13.33 -12.29 -14.80
N LEU A 71 -12.83 -12.06 -13.59
CA LEU A 71 -12.87 -10.76 -12.92
C LEU A 71 -11.53 -10.06 -13.10
N VAL A 72 -11.54 -8.80 -13.50
CA VAL A 72 -10.33 -7.98 -13.66
C VAL A 72 -10.45 -6.74 -12.79
N THR A 73 -9.63 -6.65 -11.75
CA THR A 73 -9.75 -5.66 -10.66
C THR A 73 -9.08 -4.31 -10.96
N GLY A 74 -8.84 -3.98 -12.24
CA GLY A 74 -8.25 -2.72 -12.68
C GLY A 74 -6.75 -2.76 -12.97
N ASP A 75 -6.22 -1.58 -13.26
CA ASP A 75 -4.90 -1.34 -13.85
C ASP A 75 -4.71 -2.09 -15.16
N LEU A 76 -5.74 -1.99 -16.01
CA LEU A 76 -5.79 -2.63 -17.33
C LEU A 76 -4.67 -2.11 -18.24
N THR A 77 -4.22 -0.89 -17.98
CA THR A 77 -3.17 -0.16 -18.68
C THR A 77 -2.04 0.26 -17.74
N ASP A 78 -0.85 0.57 -18.27
CA ASP A 78 0.26 1.12 -17.47
C ASP A 78 0.16 2.64 -17.40
N ALA A 79 -0.25 3.29 -18.49
CA ALA A 79 -0.53 4.72 -18.55
C ALA A 79 0.66 5.59 -18.07
N LYS A 80 1.90 5.11 -18.25
CA LYS A 80 3.15 5.80 -17.94
C LYS A 80 3.95 6.08 -19.21
N ASP A 81 4.76 7.14 -19.16
CA ASP A 81 5.79 7.33 -20.18
C ASP A 81 7.00 6.39 -19.96
N ALA A 82 7.84 6.24 -20.98
CA ALA A 82 9.04 5.39 -20.91
C ALA A 82 10.00 5.77 -19.76
N GLY A 83 9.95 7.01 -19.28
CA GLY A 83 10.72 7.48 -18.13
C GLY A 83 10.08 7.17 -16.77
N ASN A 84 8.87 6.60 -16.73
CA ASN A 84 8.08 6.36 -15.52
C ASN A 84 7.79 7.62 -14.67
N ILE A 85 7.84 8.82 -15.28
CA ILE A 85 7.66 10.11 -14.59
C ILE A 85 6.31 10.71 -14.91
N LYS A 86 5.92 10.72 -16.19
CA LYS A 86 4.64 11.28 -16.64
C LYS A 86 3.62 10.16 -16.75
N SER A 87 2.34 10.54 -16.70
CA SER A 87 1.24 9.63 -16.89
C SER A 87 0.13 10.26 -17.72
N ARG A 88 -0.42 9.48 -18.64
CA ARG A 88 -1.59 9.81 -19.47
C ARG A 88 -2.21 8.52 -20.01
N GLN A 89 -3.40 8.61 -20.57
CA GLN A 89 -3.93 7.51 -21.37
C GLN A 89 -3.18 7.40 -22.71
N TYR A 90 -2.86 6.16 -23.08
CA TYR A 90 -2.26 5.78 -24.37
C TYR A 90 -3.22 4.82 -25.07
N GLU A 91 -3.78 5.24 -26.20
CA GLU A 91 -4.83 4.48 -26.88
C GLU A 91 -4.33 3.11 -27.37
N GLU A 92 -3.03 3.01 -27.67
CA GLU A 92 -2.35 1.78 -28.07
C GLU A 92 -2.43 0.69 -26.98
N GLU A 93 -2.31 1.08 -25.70
CA GLU A 93 -2.44 0.15 -24.56
C GLU A 93 -3.85 -0.43 -24.47
N TRP A 94 -4.84 0.43 -24.70
CA TRP A 94 -6.24 0.03 -24.71
C TRP A 94 -6.61 -0.85 -25.90
N HIS A 95 -6.02 -0.60 -27.07
CA HIS A 95 -6.13 -1.51 -28.22
C HIS A 95 -5.57 -2.89 -27.90
N GLY A 96 -4.38 -2.95 -27.29
CA GLY A 96 -3.76 -4.22 -26.91
C GLY A 96 -4.55 -4.94 -25.82
N TYR A 97 -5.09 -4.24 -24.82
CA TYR A 97 -6.01 -4.83 -23.84
C TYR A 97 -7.25 -5.43 -24.52
N GLN A 98 -7.91 -4.67 -25.40
CA GLN A 98 -9.09 -5.17 -26.12
C GLN A 98 -8.76 -6.39 -27.00
N GLN A 99 -7.60 -6.41 -27.66
CA GLN A 99 -7.16 -7.55 -28.46
C GLN A 99 -6.91 -8.78 -27.58
N ALA A 100 -6.28 -8.59 -26.42
CA ALA A 100 -6.05 -9.67 -25.47
C ALA A 100 -7.37 -10.28 -24.98
N ILE A 101 -8.37 -9.45 -24.64
CA ILE A 101 -9.71 -9.93 -24.28
C ILE A 101 -10.39 -10.69 -25.43
N LYS A 102 -10.32 -10.17 -26.67
CA LYS A 102 -10.86 -10.87 -27.84
C LYS A 102 -10.22 -12.24 -28.02
N GLN A 103 -8.91 -12.35 -27.82
CA GLN A 103 -8.21 -13.63 -27.81
C GLN A 103 -8.66 -14.52 -26.65
N CYS A 104 -8.83 -14.01 -25.42
CA CYS A 104 -9.40 -14.79 -24.31
C CYS A 104 -10.72 -15.46 -24.71
N GLN A 105 -11.59 -14.69 -25.38
CA GLN A 105 -12.92 -15.13 -25.78
C GLN A 105 -12.91 -16.21 -26.87
N THR A 106 -11.80 -16.44 -27.57
CA THR A 106 -11.68 -17.58 -28.51
C THR A 106 -11.37 -18.90 -27.79
N PHE A 107 -10.83 -18.84 -26.58
CA PHE A 107 -10.43 -20.01 -25.77
C PHE A 107 -11.37 -20.30 -24.61
N SER A 108 -12.24 -19.35 -24.25
CA SER A 108 -13.17 -19.44 -23.14
C SER A 108 -14.46 -18.72 -23.43
N ASN A 109 -15.58 -19.32 -23.03
CA ASN A 109 -16.90 -18.67 -23.05
C ASN A 109 -17.17 -17.84 -21.79
N ALA A 110 -16.14 -17.55 -20.98
CA ALA A 110 -16.30 -16.79 -19.76
C ALA A 110 -16.75 -15.36 -20.04
N THR A 111 -17.64 -14.84 -19.19
CA THR A 111 -17.96 -13.41 -19.20
C THR A 111 -16.89 -12.65 -18.41
N PHE A 112 -16.35 -11.58 -19.01
CA PHE A 112 -15.33 -10.75 -18.40
C PHE A 112 -15.97 -9.57 -17.68
N LEU A 113 -15.61 -9.38 -16.41
CA LEU A 113 -16.08 -8.29 -15.54
C LEU A 113 -14.87 -7.44 -15.15
N ASP A 114 -14.63 -6.35 -15.88
CA ASP A 114 -13.51 -5.43 -15.66
C ASP A 114 -13.96 -4.12 -14.98
N THR A 115 -13.08 -3.58 -14.14
CA THR A 115 -13.24 -2.26 -13.52
C THR A 115 -11.98 -1.44 -13.75
N ARG A 116 -12.05 -0.11 -13.56
CA ARG A 116 -10.88 0.76 -13.62
C ARG A 116 -10.01 0.64 -12.38
N GLY A 117 -8.70 0.65 -12.60
CA GLY A 117 -7.71 0.99 -11.59
C GLY A 117 -7.19 2.41 -11.73
N ASN A 118 -6.27 2.80 -10.87
CA ASN A 118 -5.78 4.17 -10.87
C ASN A 118 -5.02 4.53 -12.16
N HIS A 119 -4.40 3.54 -12.81
CA HIS A 119 -3.69 3.73 -14.07
C HIS A 119 -4.65 4.04 -15.22
N ASP A 120 -5.80 3.37 -15.22
CA ASP A 120 -6.87 3.55 -16.20
C ASP A 120 -7.59 4.91 -16.06
N ALA A 121 -7.29 5.64 -14.97
CA ALA A 121 -7.85 6.95 -14.65
C ALA A 121 -6.81 8.09 -14.71
N PHE A 122 -5.57 7.85 -15.14
CA PHE A 122 -4.60 8.94 -15.29
C PHE A 122 -4.95 9.86 -16.47
N ASP A 123 -5.02 11.16 -16.21
CA ASP A 123 -5.29 12.18 -17.25
C ASP A 123 -6.68 12.01 -17.91
N VAL A 124 -7.68 11.65 -17.11
CA VAL A 124 -9.08 11.46 -17.56
C VAL A 124 -9.96 12.55 -16.93
N PRO A 125 -10.27 13.64 -17.64
CA PRO A 125 -10.97 14.78 -17.06
C PRO A 125 -12.43 14.48 -16.67
N GLU A 126 -13.13 13.69 -17.48
CA GLU A 126 -14.57 13.47 -17.37
C GLU A 126 -14.91 11.99 -17.64
N VAL A 127 -16.04 11.52 -17.09
CA VAL A 127 -16.47 10.12 -17.24
C VAL A 127 -16.86 9.80 -18.68
N ASP A 128 -17.66 10.67 -19.31
CA ASP A 128 -18.15 10.46 -20.67
C ASP A 128 -17.32 11.24 -21.72
N GLY A 129 -16.14 11.73 -21.33
CA GLY A 129 -15.23 12.43 -22.24
C GLY A 129 -14.41 11.46 -23.11
N ASP A 130 -13.95 11.94 -24.27
CA ASP A 130 -13.18 11.15 -25.25
C ASP A 130 -11.88 10.55 -24.70
N GLY A 131 -11.31 11.16 -23.66
CA GLY A 131 -10.10 10.67 -22.98
C GLY A 131 -10.33 9.48 -22.05
N ASN A 132 -11.58 9.07 -21.77
CA ASN A 132 -11.88 7.91 -20.94
C ASN A 132 -11.91 6.62 -21.78
N PHE A 133 -10.73 6.10 -22.11
CA PHE A 133 -10.59 4.92 -22.96
C PHE A 133 -11.13 3.63 -22.35
N PHE A 134 -11.33 3.56 -21.03
CA PHE A 134 -12.09 2.46 -20.41
C PHE A 134 -13.49 2.36 -21.02
N ARG A 135 -14.21 3.47 -21.23
CA ARG A 135 -15.55 3.49 -21.82
C ARG A 135 -15.57 2.99 -23.26
N LYS A 136 -14.46 3.16 -23.98
CA LYS A 136 -14.34 2.83 -25.41
C LYS A 136 -13.85 1.39 -25.64
N TYR A 137 -12.91 0.91 -24.83
CA TYR A 137 -12.14 -0.30 -25.14
C TYR A 137 -12.42 -1.50 -24.24
N SER A 138 -12.77 -1.28 -22.98
CA SER A 138 -13.03 -2.35 -22.00
C SER A 138 -14.34 -3.09 -22.27
N VAL A 139 -14.59 -4.18 -21.52
CA VAL A 139 -15.79 -5.00 -21.66
C VAL A 139 -16.98 -4.32 -21.00
N MET A 140 -16.87 -4.01 -19.71
CA MET A 140 -17.95 -3.46 -18.91
C MET A 140 -18.06 -1.95 -19.05
N GLY A 141 -16.96 -1.25 -19.31
CA GLY A 141 -16.97 0.19 -19.53
C GLY A 141 -17.78 0.62 -20.74
N LYS A 142 -18.06 -0.25 -21.71
CA LYS A 142 -18.98 0.07 -22.83
C LYS A 142 -20.44 0.14 -22.40
N GLN A 143 -20.82 -0.61 -21.37
CA GLN A 143 -22.19 -0.76 -20.90
C GLN A 143 -22.47 0.08 -19.66
N HIS A 144 -21.45 0.31 -18.83
CA HIS A 144 -21.55 1.00 -17.56
C HIS A 144 -20.53 2.12 -17.48
N ALA A 145 -20.94 3.27 -16.97
CA ALA A 145 -20.07 4.44 -16.89
C ALA A 145 -19.01 4.29 -15.79
N LEU A 146 -19.41 3.75 -14.64
CA LEU A 146 -18.59 3.60 -13.44
C LEU A 146 -18.90 2.25 -12.76
N SER A 147 -19.37 2.29 -11.51
CA SER A 147 -19.79 1.12 -10.74
C SER A 147 -20.98 0.43 -11.39
N TYR A 148 -21.09 -0.89 -11.23
CA TYR A 148 -22.18 -1.67 -11.82
C TYR A 148 -22.50 -2.93 -11.03
N HIS A 149 -23.68 -3.49 -11.30
CA HIS A 149 -24.14 -4.79 -10.80
C HIS A 149 -24.27 -5.77 -11.97
N TYR A 150 -23.72 -6.97 -11.79
CA TYR A 150 -23.89 -8.11 -12.68
C TYR A 150 -24.47 -9.29 -11.90
N ALA A 151 -25.62 -9.80 -12.34
CA ALA A 151 -26.24 -11.00 -11.77
C ALA A 151 -25.98 -12.20 -12.68
N HIS A 152 -25.33 -13.23 -12.14
CA HIS A 152 -25.09 -14.49 -12.81
C HIS A 152 -26.14 -15.52 -12.39
N GLU A 153 -26.98 -15.93 -13.34
CA GLU A 153 -28.01 -16.94 -13.12
C GLU A 153 -27.46 -18.33 -13.43
N THR A 154 -27.73 -19.29 -12.55
CA THR A 154 -27.38 -20.71 -12.72
C THR A 154 -28.58 -21.59 -12.42
N ASP A 155 -28.55 -22.85 -12.83
CA ASP A 155 -29.60 -23.83 -12.52
C ASP A 155 -29.82 -24.05 -11.00
N PHE A 156 -28.88 -23.61 -10.16
CA PHE A 156 -28.84 -23.89 -8.73
C PHE A 156 -28.88 -22.64 -7.84
N GLY A 157 -28.88 -21.45 -8.42
CA GLY A 157 -28.88 -20.21 -7.66
C GLY A 157 -28.47 -19.00 -8.48
N ARG A 158 -28.63 -17.83 -7.87
CA ARG A 158 -28.28 -16.53 -8.44
C ARG A 158 -27.14 -15.93 -7.66
N TYR A 159 -26.10 -15.48 -8.35
CA TYR A 159 -24.90 -14.91 -7.72
C TYR A 159 -24.65 -13.49 -8.23
N SER A 160 -24.53 -12.54 -7.32
CA SER A 160 -24.34 -11.13 -7.67
C SER A 160 -22.89 -10.71 -7.55
N PHE A 161 -22.44 -9.91 -8.52
CA PHE A 161 -21.14 -9.28 -8.57
C PHE A 161 -21.33 -7.77 -8.67
N ILE A 162 -20.83 -7.01 -7.69
CA ILE A 162 -20.90 -5.54 -7.69
C ILE A 162 -19.49 -5.01 -7.90
N ALA A 163 -19.28 -4.33 -9.02
CA ALA A 163 -18.02 -3.65 -9.31
C ALA A 163 -18.07 -2.23 -8.75
N ILE A 164 -17.06 -1.87 -7.97
CA ILE A 164 -16.85 -0.53 -7.45
C ILE A 164 -15.75 0.18 -8.22
N ASP A 165 -16.13 1.29 -8.84
CA ASP A 165 -15.18 2.30 -9.28
C ASP A 165 -14.98 3.30 -8.14
N ALA A 166 -13.75 3.42 -7.63
CA ALA A 166 -13.38 4.45 -6.67
C ALA A 166 -12.31 5.40 -7.24
N CYS A 167 -12.08 5.39 -8.56
CA CYS A 167 -11.14 6.31 -9.18
C CYS A 167 -11.65 7.75 -9.04
N PRO A 168 -10.80 8.74 -8.74
CA PRO A 168 -11.20 10.13 -8.68
C PRO A 168 -11.61 10.64 -10.07
N ILE A 169 -12.57 11.55 -10.09
CA ILE A 169 -13.06 12.23 -11.28
C ILE A 169 -13.05 13.74 -10.96
N PRO A 170 -12.23 14.57 -11.64
CA PRO A 170 -11.30 14.19 -12.70
C PRO A 170 -10.18 13.26 -12.21
N GLY A 171 -9.78 12.35 -13.09
CA GLY A 171 -8.65 11.46 -12.92
C GLY A 171 -7.33 12.19 -13.14
N VAL A 172 -6.64 12.52 -12.04
CA VAL A 172 -5.40 13.30 -12.08
C VAL A 172 -4.21 12.45 -12.52
N ARG A 173 -3.17 13.12 -13.04
CA ARG A 173 -1.88 12.49 -13.32
C ARG A 173 -1.17 12.08 -12.02
N ARG A 174 -0.17 11.21 -12.14
CA ARG A 174 0.75 10.88 -11.05
C ARG A 174 1.41 12.14 -10.47
N PRO A 175 1.77 12.13 -9.18
CA PRO A 175 1.65 11.03 -8.21
C PRO A 175 0.35 11.02 -7.39
N PHE A 176 -0.66 11.83 -7.74
CA PHE A 176 -1.78 12.14 -6.83
C PHE A 176 -3.03 11.27 -6.99
N ASN A 177 -2.97 10.17 -7.77
CA ASN A 177 -4.10 9.27 -8.02
C ASN A 177 -3.97 7.90 -7.27
N PHE A 178 -3.17 7.85 -6.19
CA PHE A 178 -2.93 6.63 -5.43
C PHE A 178 -4.06 6.28 -4.44
N PHE A 179 -4.96 7.23 -4.16
CA PHE A 179 -6.10 7.02 -3.27
C PHE A 179 -7.40 7.06 -4.06
N GLY A 180 -8.27 6.09 -3.81
CA GLY A 180 -9.64 6.13 -4.31
C GLY A 180 -10.47 7.17 -3.57
N ILE A 181 -11.49 7.71 -4.21
CA ILE A 181 -12.41 8.72 -3.64
C ILE A 181 -13.85 8.31 -3.92
N LEU A 182 -14.66 8.24 -2.86
CA LEU A 182 -16.10 8.08 -2.94
C LEU A 182 -16.79 9.19 -2.17
N ASP A 183 -17.52 10.03 -2.88
CA ASP A 183 -18.42 11.01 -2.29
C ASP A 183 -19.76 10.36 -1.87
N SER A 184 -20.63 11.16 -1.24
CA SER A 184 -21.92 10.67 -0.76
C SER A 184 -22.84 10.17 -1.87
N GLU A 185 -22.77 10.73 -3.08
CA GLU A 185 -23.60 10.33 -4.21
C GLU A 185 -23.18 8.95 -4.73
N ARG A 186 -21.89 8.73 -4.95
CA ARG A 186 -21.34 7.43 -5.36
C ARG A 186 -21.54 6.35 -4.30
N VAL A 187 -21.45 6.69 -3.01
CA VAL A 187 -21.79 5.74 -1.93
C VAL A 187 -23.28 5.38 -1.95
N GLN A 188 -24.16 6.34 -2.25
CA GLN A 188 -25.59 6.08 -2.36
C GLN A 188 -25.92 5.21 -3.59
N GLU A 189 -25.26 5.44 -4.73
CA GLU A 189 -25.37 4.56 -5.91
C GLU A 189 -24.98 3.12 -5.56
N LEU A 190 -23.84 2.92 -4.90
CA LEU A 190 -23.39 1.60 -4.43
C LEU A 190 -24.38 0.95 -3.45
N ALA A 191 -25.07 1.75 -2.63
CA ALA A 191 -26.12 1.24 -1.74
C ALA A 191 -27.38 0.78 -2.51
N ASN A 192 -27.68 1.39 -3.66
CA ASN A 192 -28.75 0.93 -4.53
C ASN A 192 -28.38 -0.40 -5.21
N LEU A 193 -27.14 -0.52 -5.70
CA LEU A 193 -26.62 -1.78 -6.25
C LEU A 193 -26.61 -2.92 -5.20
N ASP A 194 -26.24 -2.64 -3.94
CA ASP A 194 -26.38 -3.60 -2.82
C ASP A 194 -27.84 -4.01 -2.60
N ALA A 195 -28.78 -3.07 -2.73
CA ALA A 195 -30.20 -3.37 -2.56
C ALA A 195 -30.72 -4.29 -3.67
N GLU A 196 -30.25 -4.12 -4.91
CA GLU A 196 -30.58 -4.95 -6.06
C GLU A 196 -30.05 -6.39 -5.92
N SER A 197 -28.92 -6.59 -5.22
CA SER A 197 -28.31 -7.90 -5.06
C SER A 197 -28.93 -8.78 -3.96
N ARG A 198 -29.86 -8.25 -3.15
CA ARG A 198 -30.43 -8.94 -1.97
C ARG A 198 -31.17 -10.25 -2.28
N GLY A 199 -31.59 -10.45 -3.53
CA GLY A 199 -32.22 -11.69 -3.99
C GLY A 199 -31.24 -12.81 -4.38
N SER A 200 -29.92 -12.55 -4.35
CA SER A 200 -28.90 -13.55 -4.70
C SER A 200 -28.48 -14.41 -3.51
N ASN A 201 -28.11 -15.66 -3.78
CA ASN A 201 -27.53 -16.60 -2.82
C ASN A 201 -26.26 -16.01 -2.17
N LEU A 202 -25.37 -15.44 -3.00
CA LEU A 202 -24.19 -14.72 -2.53
C LEU A 202 -24.01 -13.41 -3.33
N THR A 203 -23.43 -12.41 -2.66
CA THR A 203 -22.94 -11.18 -3.30
C THR A 203 -21.44 -11.07 -3.08
N ILE A 204 -20.69 -10.87 -4.17
CA ILE A 204 -19.25 -10.61 -4.18
C ILE A 204 -19.02 -9.21 -4.73
N TRP A 205 -18.19 -8.42 -4.06
CA TRP A 205 -17.78 -7.10 -4.54
C TRP A 205 -16.42 -7.19 -5.20
N ILE A 206 -16.19 -6.36 -6.22
CA ILE A 206 -14.94 -6.33 -7.00
C ILE A 206 -14.53 -4.88 -7.14
N GLY A 207 -13.27 -4.55 -6.88
CA GLY A 207 -12.78 -3.19 -7.04
C GLY A 207 -11.28 -3.13 -7.14
N HIS A 208 -10.73 -1.96 -7.40
CA HIS A 208 -9.28 -1.81 -7.50
C HIS A 208 -8.63 -1.57 -6.15
N TYR A 209 -9.02 -0.47 -5.48
CA TYR A 209 -8.41 -0.05 -4.23
C TYR A 209 -8.88 -0.91 -3.05
N PRO A 210 -7.97 -1.35 -2.17
CA PRO A 210 -8.35 -1.81 -0.84
C PRO A 210 -9.13 -0.71 -0.12
N THR A 211 -10.09 -1.10 0.71
CA THR A 211 -10.99 -0.14 1.34
C THR A 211 -10.27 0.79 2.34
N SER A 212 -9.06 0.44 2.79
CA SER A 212 -8.18 1.31 3.58
C SER A 212 -7.60 2.49 2.80
N TYR A 213 -7.55 2.39 1.46
CA TYR A 213 -7.03 3.39 0.52
C TYR A 213 -8.14 4.16 -0.20
N ILE A 214 -9.39 4.03 0.26
CA ILE A 214 -10.53 4.81 -0.24
C ILE A 214 -10.88 5.91 0.75
N VAL A 215 -10.76 7.15 0.31
CA VAL A 215 -11.17 8.36 1.03
C VAL A 215 -12.69 8.53 0.87
N GLN A 216 -13.37 8.66 2.00
CA GLN A 216 -14.83 8.74 2.09
C GLN A 216 -15.26 9.17 3.49
N ASP A 217 -16.50 9.63 3.60
CA ASP A 217 -17.13 9.94 4.88
C ASP A 217 -17.74 8.68 5.55
N PRO A 218 -17.78 8.60 6.89
CA PRO A 218 -18.48 7.54 7.60
C PRO A 218 -19.99 7.50 7.27
N PRO A 219 -20.64 6.32 7.25
CA PRO A 219 -20.12 5.02 7.66
C PRO A 219 -19.25 4.31 6.60
N GLY A 220 -19.21 4.84 5.37
CA GLY A 220 -18.35 4.40 4.27
C GLY A 220 -18.74 3.05 3.62
N VAL A 221 -18.02 2.71 2.56
CA VAL A 221 -18.25 1.56 1.67
C VAL A 221 -18.22 0.22 2.38
N ARG A 222 -17.42 0.07 3.46
CA ARG A 222 -17.40 -1.14 4.28
C ARG A 222 -18.75 -1.42 4.93
N HIS A 223 -19.47 -0.35 5.30
CA HIS A 223 -20.84 -0.49 5.79
C HIS A 223 -21.79 -0.86 4.66
N THR A 224 -21.63 -0.26 3.48
CA THR A 224 -22.46 -0.57 2.30
C THR A 224 -22.34 -2.05 1.91
N MET A 225 -21.12 -2.58 1.75
CA MET A 225 -20.88 -3.97 1.35
C MET A 225 -21.05 -5.01 2.46
N ARG A 226 -21.59 -4.65 3.64
CA ARG A 226 -21.67 -5.53 4.83
C ARG A 226 -22.46 -6.83 4.64
N ASN A 227 -23.23 -6.94 3.56
CA ASN A 227 -24.01 -8.13 3.21
C ASN A 227 -23.24 -9.07 2.25
N ALA A 228 -22.11 -8.63 1.71
CA ALA A 228 -21.29 -9.40 0.80
C ALA A 228 -20.42 -10.43 1.54
N VAL A 229 -20.22 -11.58 0.90
CA VAL A 229 -19.32 -12.62 1.40
C VAL A 229 -17.86 -12.19 1.29
N ALA A 230 -17.51 -11.50 0.20
CA ALA A 230 -16.15 -11.05 -0.08
C ALA A 230 -16.11 -9.77 -0.91
N TYR A 231 -15.05 -8.99 -0.71
CA TYR A 231 -14.56 -7.92 -1.56
C TYR A 231 -13.21 -8.35 -2.14
N LEU A 232 -13.14 -8.48 -3.47
CA LEU A 232 -11.96 -8.86 -4.23
C LEU A 232 -11.31 -7.60 -4.79
N CYS A 233 -10.04 -7.37 -4.47
CA CYS A 233 -9.35 -6.16 -4.91
C CYS A 233 -7.88 -6.37 -5.28
N GLY A 234 -7.22 -5.29 -5.70
CA GLY A 234 -5.83 -5.24 -6.14
C GLY A 234 -5.06 -4.06 -5.56
N HIS A 235 -4.28 -3.38 -6.41
CA HIS A 235 -3.57 -2.11 -6.15
C HIS A 235 -2.23 -2.16 -5.38
N LEU A 236 -2.07 -2.96 -4.31
CA LEU A 236 -0.82 -2.93 -3.52
C LEU A 236 0.21 -3.97 -3.95
N HIS A 237 -0.18 -4.94 -4.79
CA HIS A 237 0.72 -5.88 -5.47
C HIS A 237 1.72 -6.58 -4.53
N THR A 238 1.24 -7.04 -3.36
CA THR A 238 2.01 -7.66 -2.27
C THR A 238 2.98 -6.74 -1.51
N LEU A 239 2.90 -5.43 -1.72
CA LEU A 239 3.85 -4.44 -1.20
C LEU A 239 5.30 -4.81 -1.53
N GLY A 240 5.56 -5.18 -2.79
CA GLY A 240 6.88 -5.61 -3.25
C GLY A 240 7.35 -6.92 -2.61
N GLY A 241 6.43 -7.86 -2.37
CA GLY A 241 6.69 -9.17 -1.76
C GLY A 241 6.73 -9.18 -0.23
N LEU A 242 6.58 -8.03 0.45
CA LEU A 242 6.58 -7.94 1.91
C LEU A 242 5.34 -8.57 2.54
N VAL A 243 4.21 -8.53 1.82
CA VAL A 243 2.92 -9.07 2.26
C VAL A 243 2.32 -9.91 1.13
N PRO A 244 2.80 -11.14 0.90
CA PRO A 244 2.41 -11.95 -0.26
C PRO A 244 0.94 -12.40 -0.25
N GLN A 245 0.33 -12.52 0.94
CA GLN A 245 -1.08 -12.87 1.11
C GLN A 245 -1.82 -11.75 1.83
N MET A 246 -2.47 -10.87 1.08
CA MET A 246 -3.17 -9.71 1.62
C MET A 246 -4.65 -10.03 1.83
N TYR A 247 -4.92 -10.83 2.86
CA TYR A 247 -6.29 -11.19 3.24
C TYR A 247 -6.64 -10.62 4.61
N SER A 248 -7.88 -10.18 4.74
CA SER A 248 -8.43 -9.79 6.02
C SER A 248 -9.94 -9.99 6.07
N ARG A 249 -10.51 -9.63 7.21
CA ARG A 249 -11.94 -9.59 7.41
C ARG A 249 -12.32 -8.23 7.98
N GLN A 250 -13.24 -7.57 7.29
CA GLN A 250 -13.81 -6.31 7.77
C GLN A 250 -14.57 -6.54 9.08
N LYS A 251 -14.72 -5.49 9.89
CA LYS A 251 -15.49 -5.55 11.13
C LYS A 251 -16.96 -5.94 10.91
N THR A 252 -17.47 -5.72 9.70
CA THR A 252 -18.83 -6.07 9.26
C THR A 252 -19.00 -7.57 8.94
N GLY A 253 -17.91 -8.31 8.77
CA GLY A 253 -17.89 -9.76 8.48
C GLY A 253 -17.37 -10.12 7.09
N THR A 254 -17.50 -9.20 6.13
CA THR A 254 -17.05 -9.36 4.73
C THR A 254 -15.56 -9.62 4.64
N LEU A 255 -15.16 -10.63 3.87
CA LEU A 255 -13.76 -10.90 3.56
C LEU A 255 -13.21 -9.80 2.65
N GLU A 256 -11.98 -9.37 2.88
CA GLU A 256 -11.27 -8.44 1.99
C GLU A 256 -10.02 -9.15 1.50
N LEU A 257 -10.03 -9.51 0.21
CA LEU A 257 -9.09 -10.46 -0.37
C LEU A 257 -8.35 -9.79 -1.51
N GLU A 258 -7.31 -9.05 -1.17
CA GLU A 258 -6.44 -8.43 -2.15
C GLU A 258 -5.55 -9.49 -2.81
N LEU A 259 -5.53 -9.51 -4.14
CA LEU A 259 -4.77 -10.44 -4.95
C LEU A 259 -3.44 -9.80 -5.38
N GLY A 260 -2.34 -10.56 -5.24
CA GLY A 260 -1.05 -10.19 -5.82
C GLY A 260 -1.16 -10.04 -7.34
N ASP A 261 -0.30 -9.22 -7.93
CA ASP A 261 -0.48 -8.88 -9.33
C ASP A 261 -0.04 -9.98 -10.30
N TRP A 262 -0.68 -9.97 -11.46
CA TRP A 262 -0.34 -10.80 -12.60
C TRP A 262 0.96 -10.34 -13.26
N MET A 263 1.31 -9.07 -13.16
CA MET A 263 2.40 -8.52 -13.94
C MET A 263 3.78 -8.97 -13.42
N GLU A 264 4.11 -8.60 -12.19
CA GLU A 264 5.40 -8.89 -11.57
C GLU A 264 5.36 -10.24 -10.87
N ASN A 265 4.30 -10.50 -10.09
CA ASN A 265 4.22 -11.70 -9.28
C ASN A 265 3.63 -12.92 -10.03
N ARG A 266 2.97 -12.70 -11.17
CA ARG A 266 2.31 -13.73 -11.99
C ARG A 266 1.25 -14.52 -11.21
N ILE A 267 0.58 -13.84 -10.28
CA ILE A 267 -0.43 -14.43 -9.41
C ILE A 267 -1.82 -14.21 -10.02
N PHE A 268 -2.66 -15.24 -9.92
CA PHE A 268 -4.08 -15.20 -10.27
C PHE A 268 -4.86 -15.99 -9.23
N ARG A 269 -6.18 -15.83 -9.17
CA ARG A 269 -7.04 -16.59 -8.25
C ARG A 269 -8.07 -17.40 -9.00
N VAL A 270 -8.32 -18.62 -8.53
CA VAL A 270 -9.48 -19.42 -8.91
C VAL A 270 -10.42 -19.49 -7.71
N LEU A 271 -11.66 -19.05 -7.89
CA LEU A 271 -12.74 -19.19 -6.92
C LEU A 271 -13.72 -20.26 -7.38
N ALA A 272 -14.32 -20.95 -6.43
CA ALA A 272 -15.41 -21.87 -6.64
C ALA A 272 -16.50 -21.64 -5.59
N ILE A 273 -17.74 -21.49 -6.06
CA ILE A 273 -18.92 -21.55 -5.18
C ILE A 273 -19.50 -22.95 -5.26
N ASP A 274 -19.50 -23.65 -4.12
CA ASP A 274 -19.91 -25.04 -3.96
C ASP A 274 -20.98 -25.14 -2.87
N HIS A 275 -22.25 -25.37 -3.25
CA HIS A 275 -23.38 -25.33 -2.32
C HIS A 275 -23.40 -24.03 -1.50
N ASP A 276 -23.26 -22.89 -2.18
CA ASP A 276 -23.20 -21.54 -1.59
C ASP A 276 -22.04 -21.32 -0.60
N LEU A 277 -21.00 -22.17 -0.65
CA LEU A 277 -19.72 -21.94 0.03
C LEU A 277 -18.68 -21.42 -0.96
N LEU A 278 -18.11 -20.24 -0.71
CA LEU A 278 -17.06 -19.62 -1.52
C LEU A 278 -15.68 -20.12 -1.09
N SER A 279 -15.03 -20.95 -1.90
CA SER A 279 -13.63 -21.35 -1.70
C SER A 279 -12.75 -20.74 -2.78
N PHE A 280 -11.46 -20.52 -2.49
CA PHE A 280 -10.52 -20.01 -3.50
C PHE A 280 -9.11 -20.51 -3.27
N VAL A 281 -8.31 -20.47 -4.34
CA VAL A 281 -6.86 -20.69 -4.31
C VAL A 281 -6.17 -19.66 -5.20
N ASP A 282 -5.03 -19.18 -4.74
CA ASP A 282 -4.17 -18.29 -5.53
C ASP A 282 -3.11 -19.16 -6.21
N GLY A 283 -3.08 -19.10 -7.54
CA GLY A 283 -2.13 -19.80 -8.39
C GLY A 283 -1.04 -18.86 -8.89
N LYS A 284 0.11 -19.43 -9.24
CA LYS A 284 1.21 -18.73 -9.91
C LYS A 284 1.42 -19.29 -11.30
N LEU A 285 1.68 -18.44 -12.29
CA LEU A 285 1.93 -18.86 -13.68
C LEU A 285 3.08 -19.89 -13.72
N GLY A 286 2.87 -20.97 -14.49
CA GLY A 286 3.78 -22.09 -14.63
C GLY A 286 3.63 -23.17 -13.56
N GLU A 287 2.91 -22.91 -12.47
CA GLU A 287 2.75 -23.90 -11.40
C GLU A 287 1.47 -24.73 -11.57
N TRP A 288 1.67 -26.02 -11.86
CA TRP A 288 0.63 -27.04 -11.95
C TRP A 288 0.92 -28.20 -11.00
N PRO A 289 -0.08 -29.01 -10.62
CA PRO A 289 -1.52 -28.75 -10.73
C PRO A 289 -1.98 -27.58 -9.84
N LEU A 290 -3.17 -27.04 -10.10
CA LEU A 290 -3.89 -26.18 -9.14
C LEU A 290 -4.84 -27.07 -8.35
N ILE A 291 -4.83 -26.91 -7.02
CA ILE A 291 -5.62 -27.73 -6.09
C ILE A 291 -6.50 -26.76 -5.30
N LEU A 292 -7.80 -27.00 -5.28
CA LEU A 292 -8.77 -26.20 -4.52
C LEU A 292 -9.72 -27.13 -3.76
N VAL A 293 -9.60 -27.19 -2.44
CA VAL A 293 -10.56 -27.90 -1.58
C VAL A 293 -11.78 -27.03 -1.38
N THR A 294 -12.94 -27.47 -1.87
CA THR A 294 -14.21 -26.75 -1.73
C THR A 294 -15.02 -27.24 -0.54
N ASN A 295 -14.85 -28.51 -0.15
CA ASN A 295 -15.45 -29.07 1.05
C ASN A 295 -14.51 -30.12 1.68
N PRO A 296 -14.16 -30.01 2.97
CA PRO A 296 -14.46 -28.89 3.85
C PRO A 296 -13.68 -27.63 3.45
N LYS A 297 -14.37 -26.48 3.42
CA LYS A 297 -13.77 -25.17 3.09
C LYS A 297 -12.71 -24.77 4.12
N HIS A 298 -11.74 -23.97 3.69
CA HIS A 298 -10.71 -23.40 4.56
C HIS A 298 -11.32 -22.57 5.70
N SER A 299 -11.00 -22.94 6.96
CA SER A 299 -11.62 -22.39 8.18
C SER A 299 -11.44 -20.88 8.34
N LEU A 300 -10.25 -20.34 8.03
CA LEU A 300 -9.96 -18.90 8.06
C LEU A 300 -10.98 -18.03 7.29
N PHE A 301 -11.58 -18.59 6.23
CA PHE A 301 -12.47 -17.87 5.32
C PHE A 301 -13.94 -18.20 5.53
N LEU A 302 -14.32 -18.93 6.58
CA LEU A 302 -15.72 -19.21 6.88
C LEU A 302 -16.48 -17.91 7.14
N ALA A 303 -17.58 -17.69 6.43
CA ALA A 303 -18.42 -16.51 6.59
C ALA A 303 -19.86 -16.93 6.93
N SER A 304 -20.07 -17.51 8.11
CA SER A 304 -21.36 -18.08 8.56
C SER A 304 -22.56 -17.12 8.55
N ARG A 305 -22.31 -15.81 8.48
CA ARG A 305 -23.37 -14.80 8.28
C ARG A 305 -23.88 -14.74 6.83
N HIS A 306 -23.05 -15.14 5.88
CA HIS A 306 -23.27 -15.00 4.44
C HIS A 306 -23.31 -16.36 3.72
N GLU A 307 -22.86 -17.43 4.36
CA GLU A 307 -22.72 -18.76 3.79
C GLU A 307 -23.37 -19.81 4.71
N PRO A 308 -23.98 -20.88 4.15
CA PRO A 308 -24.58 -21.97 4.93
C PRO A 308 -23.50 -22.95 5.43
N THR A 309 -22.62 -22.47 6.32
CA THR A 309 -21.42 -23.22 6.78
C THR A 309 -21.75 -24.54 7.49
N GLU A 310 -22.95 -24.67 8.05
CA GLU A 310 -23.47 -25.89 8.66
C GLU A 310 -23.60 -27.06 7.66
N THR A 311 -23.68 -26.76 6.36
CA THR A 311 -23.73 -27.80 5.32
C THR A 311 -22.47 -28.67 5.30
N ILE A 312 -21.34 -28.18 5.82
CA ILE A 312 -20.11 -28.98 5.97
C ILE A 312 -20.36 -30.17 6.89
N GLN A 313 -21.05 -29.98 8.02
CA GLN A 313 -21.39 -31.03 8.98
C GLN A 313 -22.30 -32.10 8.39
N HIS A 314 -23.14 -31.73 7.43
CA HIS A 314 -24.09 -32.64 6.78
C HIS A 314 -23.58 -33.18 5.43
N SER A 315 -22.34 -32.86 5.06
CA SER A 315 -21.78 -33.25 3.78
C SER A 315 -21.35 -34.72 3.76
N SER A 316 -21.59 -35.40 2.64
CA SER A 316 -21.25 -36.82 2.47
C SER A 316 -19.86 -37.06 1.88
N HIS A 317 -19.24 -36.03 1.27
CA HIS A 317 -17.98 -36.16 0.55
C HIS A 317 -17.06 -34.96 0.80
N ILE A 318 -15.76 -35.24 0.94
CA ILE A 318 -14.71 -34.26 0.65
C ILE A 318 -14.72 -33.99 -0.85
N ARG A 319 -14.60 -32.73 -1.25
CA ARG A 319 -14.65 -32.26 -2.63
C ARG A 319 -13.45 -31.38 -2.92
N VAL A 320 -12.72 -31.74 -3.98
CA VAL A 320 -11.50 -31.07 -4.41
C VAL A 320 -11.57 -30.83 -5.91
N LEU A 321 -11.33 -29.60 -6.34
CA LEU A 321 -11.10 -29.28 -7.75
C LEU A 321 -9.60 -29.34 -8.02
N VAL A 322 -9.22 -30.15 -9.01
CA VAL A 322 -7.84 -30.31 -9.46
C VAL A 322 -7.77 -29.94 -10.94
N PHE A 323 -7.01 -28.91 -11.25
CA PHE A 323 -6.74 -28.47 -12.62
C PHE A 323 -5.29 -28.79 -12.96
N SER A 324 -5.04 -29.41 -14.11
CA SER A 324 -3.71 -29.86 -14.48
C SER A 324 -3.54 -29.88 -15.99
N GLN A 325 -2.34 -29.53 -16.47
CA GLN A 325 -1.93 -29.69 -17.88
C GLN A 325 -1.70 -31.15 -18.26
N LYS A 326 -1.31 -31.97 -17.28
CA LYS A 326 -1.10 -33.41 -17.44
C LYS A 326 -2.26 -34.16 -16.80
N PRO A 327 -2.68 -35.31 -17.35
CA PRO A 327 -3.70 -36.10 -16.69
C PRO A 327 -3.23 -36.46 -15.27
N VAL A 328 -4.19 -36.46 -14.34
CA VAL A 328 -3.94 -36.71 -12.93
C VAL A 328 -4.02 -38.21 -12.69
N ASP A 329 -2.93 -38.81 -12.22
CA ASP A 329 -2.91 -40.21 -11.82
C ASP A 329 -3.64 -40.41 -10.49
N GLY A 330 -3.27 -39.65 -9.45
CA GLY A 330 -3.76 -39.86 -8.09
C GLY A 330 -4.08 -38.57 -7.34
N VAL A 331 -5.13 -38.62 -6.51
CA VAL A 331 -5.48 -37.57 -5.53
C VAL A 331 -5.66 -38.24 -4.17
N GLU A 332 -4.62 -38.17 -3.34
CA GLU A 332 -4.60 -38.76 -2.00
C GLU A 332 -4.94 -37.71 -0.94
N ILE A 333 -5.81 -38.05 0.00
CA ILE A 333 -6.28 -37.14 1.05
C ILE A 333 -5.79 -37.63 2.40
N TYR A 334 -5.24 -36.68 3.17
CA TYR A 334 -4.84 -36.86 4.55
C TYR A 334 -5.59 -35.86 5.43
N ILE A 335 -6.04 -36.29 6.61
CA ILE A 335 -6.58 -35.42 7.65
C ILE A 335 -5.77 -35.64 8.91
N ASP A 336 -5.26 -34.57 9.52
CA ASP A 336 -4.42 -34.60 10.73
C ASP A 336 -3.24 -35.58 10.59
N SER A 337 -2.58 -35.54 9.43
CA SER A 337 -1.49 -36.45 9.01
C SER A 337 -1.88 -37.93 8.82
N VAL A 338 -3.15 -38.31 9.01
CA VAL A 338 -3.66 -39.66 8.77
C VAL A 338 -4.17 -39.78 7.34
N HIS A 339 -3.75 -40.82 6.62
CA HIS A 339 -4.26 -41.11 5.28
C HIS A 339 -5.72 -41.56 5.35
N VAL A 340 -6.60 -40.80 4.71
CA VAL A 340 -8.06 -41.05 4.72
C VAL A 340 -8.48 -41.85 3.49
N GLY A 341 -7.84 -41.62 2.35
CA GLY A 341 -8.03 -42.41 1.13
C GLY A 341 -7.76 -41.65 -0.17
N ARG A 342 -7.95 -42.36 -1.29
CA ARG A 342 -7.78 -41.83 -2.66
C ARG A 342 -9.11 -41.33 -3.21
N ALA A 343 -9.19 -40.03 -3.50
CA ALA A 343 -10.37 -39.42 -4.11
C ALA A 343 -10.56 -39.91 -5.55
N ARG A 344 -11.83 -40.06 -5.96
CA ARG A 344 -12.19 -40.48 -7.31
C ARG A 344 -12.67 -39.30 -8.12
N GLN A 345 -12.24 -39.21 -9.38
CA GLN A 345 -12.75 -38.21 -10.31
C GLN A 345 -14.24 -38.45 -10.54
N SER A 346 -15.05 -37.41 -10.35
CA SER A 346 -16.50 -37.46 -10.55
C SER A 346 -16.88 -36.87 -11.91
N LYS A 347 -16.53 -35.60 -12.15
CA LYS A 347 -16.78 -34.91 -13.43
C LYS A 347 -15.80 -33.76 -13.61
N GLY A 348 -15.18 -33.68 -14.79
CA GLY A 348 -14.22 -32.61 -15.10
C GLY A 348 -13.12 -32.51 -14.04
N PRO A 349 -12.83 -31.33 -13.48
CA PRO A 349 -11.78 -31.16 -12.46
C PRO A 349 -12.17 -31.67 -11.06
N LEU A 350 -13.40 -32.16 -10.84
CA LEU A 350 -13.90 -32.53 -9.52
C LEU A 350 -13.48 -33.95 -9.11
N TYR A 351 -12.82 -34.04 -7.96
CA TYR A 351 -12.49 -35.26 -7.24
C TYR A 351 -13.24 -35.31 -5.92
N THR A 352 -13.77 -36.49 -5.58
CA THR A 352 -14.59 -36.69 -4.38
C THR A 352 -14.13 -37.91 -3.58
N LEU A 353 -14.17 -37.81 -2.25
CA LEU A 353 -13.90 -38.91 -1.32
C LEU A 353 -15.02 -38.95 -0.26
N PRO A 354 -15.74 -40.08 -0.09
CA PRO A 354 -16.69 -40.23 1.01
C PRO A 354 -16.01 -40.02 2.36
N TRP A 355 -16.66 -39.31 3.27
CA TRP A 355 -16.12 -39.04 4.61
C TRP A 355 -17.24 -38.98 5.66
N LYS A 356 -16.83 -38.88 6.93
CA LYS A 356 -17.72 -38.78 8.10
C LYS A 356 -17.35 -37.52 8.88
N PRO A 357 -18.07 -36.39 8.68
CA PRO A 357 -17.76 -35.13 9.35
C PRO A 357 -17.79 -35.24 10.89
N GLU A 358 -18.56 -36.18 11.44
CA GLU A 358 -18.73 -36.35 12.88
C GLU A 358 -17.42 -36.71 13.59
N LEU A 359 -16.48 -37.35 12.88
CA LEU A 359 -15.15 -37.68 13.36
C LEU A 359 -14.26 -36.44 13.60
N TYR A 360 -14.62 -35.29 12.99
CA TYR A 360 -13.87 -34.04 12.99
C TYR A 360 -14.72 -32.88 13.54
N SER A 361 -15.62 -33.21 14.47
CA SER A 361 -16.69 -32.33 14.94
C SER A 361 -16.26 -31.21 15.87
N LEU A 362 -15.02 -31.21 16.38
CA LEU A 362 -14.56 -30.26 17.39
C LEU A 362 -13.19 -29.68 17.04
N GLY A 363 -13.11 -28.36 16.95
CA GLY A 363 -11.87 -27.62 16.77
C GLY A 363 -11.36 -27.55 15.33
N LEU A 364 -10.10 -27.16 15.22
CA LEU A 364 -9.39 -27.05 13.94
C LEU A 364 -8.73 -28.38 13.60
N HIS A 365 -8.93 -28.81 12.36
CA HIS A 365 -8.29 -29.95 11.74
C HIS A 365 -7.51 -29.48 10.51
N THR A 366 -6.56 -30.29 10.05
CA THR A 366 -5.77 -29.98 8.86
C THR A 366 -6.05 -31.00 7.77
N ILE A 367 -6.50 -30.55 6.61
CA ILE A 367 -6.61 -31.38 5.41
C ILE A 367 -5.41 -31.13 4.51
N ARG A 368 -4.76 -32.21 4.08
CA ARG A 368 -3.67 -32.19 3.11
C ARG A 368 -4.06 -33.05 1.92
N VAL A 369 -4.04 -32.45 0.73
CA VAL A 369 -4.31 -33.11 -0.55
C VAL A 369 -3.00 -33.26 -1.30
N LEU A 370 -2.68 -34.47 -1.71
CA LEU A 370 -1.52 -34.80 -2.54
C LEU A 370 -2.01 -35.21 -3.92
N VAL A 371 -1.59 -34.49 -4.95
CA VAL A 371 -1.92 -34.78 -6.34
C VAL A 371 -0.68 -35.24 -7.07
N THR A 372 -0.79 -36.40 -7.71
CA THR A 372 0.24 -36.98 -8.58
C THR A 372 -0.27 -36.96 -10.01
N ASP A 373 0.52 -36.43 -10.94
CA ASP A 373 0.22 -36.52 -12.37
C ASP A 373 0.85 -37.76 -13.03
N GLU A 374 0.46 -38.05 -14.27
CA GLU A 374 0.99 -39.20 -15.02
C GLU A 374 2.50 -39.16 -15.28
N THR A 375 3.16 -38.01 -15.10
CA THR A 375 4.62 -37.89 -15.21
C THR A 375 5.34 -38.26 -13.90
N GLY A 376 4.58 -38.53 -12.85
CA GLY A 376 5.09 -38.76 -11.50
C GLY A 376 5.39 -37.48 -10.73
N TYR A 377 5.03 -36.30 -11.27
CA TYR A 377 5.16 -35.05 -10.54
C TYR A 377 4.10 -34.97 -9.45
N VAL A 378 4.52 -34.56 -8.25
CA VAL A 378 3.67 -34.52 -7.07
C VAL A 378 3.60 -33.11 -6.52
N LYS A 379 2.38 -32.62 -6.30
CA LYS A 379 2.12 -31.35 -5.60
C LYS A 379 1.15 -31.57 -4.47
N SER A 380 1.32 -30.81 -3.40
CA SER A 380 0.43 -30.87 -2.24
C SER A 380 -0.12 -29.51 -1.89
N LEU A 381 -1.36 -29.50 -1.41
CA LEU A 381 -2.01 -28.37 -0.74
C LEU A 381 -2.34 -28.79 0.69
N GLU A 382 -2.09 -27.90 1.64
CA GLU A 382 -2.50 -28.08 3.03
C GLU A 382 -3.30 -26.86 3.49
N GLN A 383 -4.42 -27.09 4.17
CA GLN A 383 -5.23 -26.02 4.75
C GLN A 383 -5.93 -26.47 6.03
N PRO A 384 -6.16 -25.55 6.99
CA PRO A 384 -7.00 -25.83 8.14
C PRO A 384 -8.49 -25.81 7.75
N PHE A 385 -9.29 -26.68 8.34
CA PHE A 385 -10.74 -26.70 8.26
C PHE A 385 -11.36 -26.94 9.64
N SER A 386 -12.67 -26.72 9.76
CA SER A 386 -13.42 -26.98 10.99
C SER A 386 -14.86 -27.36 10.63
N VAL A 387 -15.45 -28.29 11.38
CA VAL A 387 -16.88 -28.63 11.26
C VAL A 387 -17.74 -27.78 12.19
N ASP A 388 -17.21 -27.38 13.36
CA ASP A 388 -17.92 -26.57 14.37
C ASP A 388 -17.85 -25.05 14.13
N GLY A 389 -17.15 -24.61 13.09
CA GLY A 389 -16.94 -23.20 12.78
C GLY A 389 -15.77 -22.54 13.50
N SER A 390 -14.90 -23.30 14.17
CA SER A 390 -13.62 -22.81 14.70
C SER A 390 -12.78 -22.12 13.61
N GLN A 391 -12.27 -20.92 13.87
CA GLN A 391 -11.45 -20.18 12.89
C GLN A 391 -10.10 -19.73 13.48
N PRO A 392 -9.00 -19.85 12.72
CA PRO A 392 -7.75 -19.17 13.06
C PRO A 392 -7.88 -17.65 12.85
N SER A 393 -6.90 -16.89 13.34
CA SER A 393 -6.82 -15.44 13.12
C SER A 393 -6.03 -15.09 11.86
N PHE A 394 -6.48 -14.07 11.12
CA PHE A 394 -5.68 -13.45 10.05
C PHE A 394 -4.34 -12.93 10.56
N ALA A 395 -3.31 -13.03 9.72
CA ALA A 395 -1.99 -12.50 10.01
C ALA A 395 -2.02 -10.98 10.28
N PHE A 396 -1.09 -10.51 11.12
CA PHE A 396 -1.07 -9.13 11.58
C PHE A 396 -0.86 -8.13 10.44
N TRP A 397 0.15 -8.33 9.58
CA TRP A 397 0.53 -7.37 8.53
C TRP A 397 -0.55 -7.13 7.47
N PRO A 398 -1.16 -8.17 6.86
CA PRO A 398 -2.30 -7.99 5.95
C PRO A 398 -3.43 -7.21 6.62
N ARG A 399 -3.79 -7.58 7.86
CA ARG A 399 -4.86 -6.90 8.60
C ARG A 399 -4.50 -5.45 8.88
N PHE A 400 -3.26 -5.15 9.24
CA PHE A 400 -2.81 -3.79 9.50
C PHE A 400 -2.93 -2.91 8.25
N VAL A 401 -2.43 -3.40 7.11
CA VAL A 401 -2.45 -2.67 5.82
C VAL A 401 -3.88 -2.49 5.30
N LEU A 402 -4.69 -3.56 5.32
CA LEU A 402 -6.03 -3.54 4.76
C LEU A 402 -7.05 -2.85 5.68
N MET A 403 -6.90 -2.90 7.00
CA MET A 403 -7.94 -2.37 7.91
C MET A 403 -7.67 -0.94 8.39
N MET A 404 -6.42 -0.48 8.41
CA MET A 404 -6.06 0.85 8.89
C MET A 404 -6.43 1.92 7.86
N ASN A 405 -7.21 2.93 8.28
CA ASN A 405 -7.45 4.12 7.44
C ASN A 405 -6.17 4.96 7.41
N ILE A 406 -5.28 4.66 6.46
CA ILE A 406 -3.95 5.25 6.36
C ILE A 406 -4.04 6.78 6.16
N PHE A 407 -5.04 7.26 5.43
CA PHE A 407 -5.27 8.69 5.22
C PHE A 407 -5.54 9.43 6.54
N THR A 408 -6.45 8.90 7.37
CA THR A 408 -6.77 9.49 8.67
C THR A 408 -5.58 9.46 9.63
N VAL A 409 -4.82 8.36 9.62
CA VAL A 409 -3.59 8.23 10.42
C VAL A 409 -2.55 9.24 9.96
N ALA A 410 -2.23 9.29 8.66
CA ALA A 410 -1.25 10.21 8.08
C ALA A 410 -1.63 11.68 8.35
N ARG A 411 -2.90 12.05 8.12
CA ARG A 411 -3.42 13.39 8.45
C ARG A 411 -3.24 13.71 9.93
N THR A 412 -3.59 12.79 10.81
CA THR A 412 -3.46 12.99 12.27
C THR A 412 -2.01 13.14 12.70
N VAL A 413 -1.11 12.29 12.15
CA VAL A 413 0.33 12.35 12.43
C VAL A 413 0.93 13.64 11.92
N LEU A 414 0.65 14.05 10.68
CA LEU A 414 1.17 15.28 10.09
C LEU A 414 0.70 16.52 10.85
N VAL A 415 -0.59 16.60 11.18
CA VAL A 415 -1.14 17.70 11.97
C VAL A 415 -0.52 17.74 13.36
N ARG A 416 -0.37 16.60 14.04
CA ARG A 416 0.31 16.53 15.34
C ARG A 416 1.77 16.92 15.25
N TRP A 417 2.47 16.48 14.21
CA TRP A 417 3.86 16.84 13.95
C TRP A 417 3.96 18.36 13.78
N PHE A 418 3.24 18.96 12.83
CA PHE A 418 3.25 20.41 12.60
C PHE A 418 2.89 21.21 13.86
N ASN A 419 1.85 20.81 14.58
CA ASN A 419 1.47 21.44 15.85
C ASN A 419 2.57 21.33 16.92
N SER A 420 3.36 20.27 16.94
CA SER A 420 4.53 20.15 17.83
C SER A 420 5.61 21.18 17.47
N TRP A 421 5.90 21.40 16.18
CA TRP A 421 6.85 22.43 15.74
C TRP A 421 6.38 23.84 16.11
N VAL A 422 5.12 24.17 15.82
CA VAL A 422 4.53 25.46 16.17
C VAL A 422 4.58 25.69 17.68
N ARG A 423 4.24 24.67 18.48
CA ARG A 423 4.30 24.74 19.95
C ARG A 423 5.71 25.02 20.46
N ARG A 424 6.74 24.36 19.91
CA ARG A 424 8.14 24.56 20.30
C ARG A 424 8.62 25.99 20.02
N LEU A 425 8.31 26.51 18.83
CA LEU A 425 8.65 27.89 18.47
C LEU A 425 7.87 28.90 19.33
N TRP A 426 6.60 28.63 19.60
CA TRP A 426 5.77 29.45 20.47
C TRP A 426 6.33 29.50 21.91
N LEU A 427 6.80 28.39 22.46
CA LEU A 427 7.43 28.35 23.78
C LEU A 427 8.72 29.17 23.81
N ALA A 428 9.58 29.02 22.80
CA ALA A 428 10.82 29.80 22.68
C ALA A 428 10.54 31.31 22.57
N ALA A 429 9.51 31.71 21.81
CA ALA A 429 9.11 33.11 21.66
C ALA A 429 8.45 33.69 22.93
N ARG A 430 7.78 32.86 23.73
CA ARG A 430 7.06 33.32 24.93
C ARG A 430 7.96 33.51 26.15
N ILE A 431 9.14 32.92 26.16
CA ILE A 431 10.07 33.01 27.29
C ILE A 431 11.07 34.11 26.98
N ASN A 432 10.87 35.29 27.59
CA ASN A 432 11.65 36.50 27.29
C ASN A 432 13.17 36.27 27.25
N SER A 433 13.74 35.58 28.25
CA SER A 433 15.19 35.32 28.28
C SER A 433 15.66 34.52 27.06
N VAL A 434 14.94 33.47 26.70
CA VAL A 434 15.23 32.65 25.51
C VAL A 434 15.03 33.46 24.23
N TYR A 435 13.90 34.15 24.10
CA TYR A 435 13.56 34.95 22.93
C TYR A 435 14.60 36.04 22.64
N TYR A 436 14.92 36.86 23.64
CA TYR A 436 15.88 37.95 23.45
C TYR A 436 17.29 37.43 23.22
N THR A 437 17.72 36.33 23.85
CA THR A 437 19.02 35.73 23.55
C THR A 437 19.09 35.20 22.11
N LEU A 438 18.05 34.50 21.63
CA LEU A 438 17.98 34.04 20.24
C LEU A 438 17.95 35.20 19.25
N LEU A 439 17.16 36.24 19.52
CA LEU A 439 17.04 37.43 18.67
C LEU A 439 18.37 38.18 18.59
N MET A 440 19.00 38.47 19.74
CA MET A 440 20.28 39.18 19.78
C MET A 440 21.39 38.38 19.09
N PHE A 441 21.41 37.06 19.26
CA PHE A 441 22.34 36.19 18.56
C PHE A 441 22.14 36.26 17.04
N GLN A 442 20.89 36.19 16.56
CA GLN A 442 20.61 36.29 15.14
C GLN A 442 20.98 37.66 14.57
N LEU A 443 20.68 38.74 15.28
CA LEU A 443 21.09 40.09 14.89
C LEU A 443 22.62 40.19 14.82
N TYR A 444 23.33 39.68 15.83
CA TYR A 444 24.79 39.70 15.83
C TYR A 444 25.38 38.96 14.63
N VAL A 445 24.85 37.80 14.26
CA VAL A 445 25.28 37.05 13.06
C VAL A 445 25.09 37.89 11.79
N THR A 446 24.06 38.73 11.70
CA THR A 446 23.84 39.62 10.55
C THR A 446 24.74 40.86 10.54
N PHE A 447 25.19 41.35 11.70
CA PHE A 447 26.02 42.55 11.80
C PHE A 447 27.52 42.25 11.83
N GLY A 448 27.96 41.29 12.64
CA GLY A 448 29.37 40.96 12.92
C GLY A 448 30.05 41.89 13.93
N PRO A 449 31.38 41.80 14.10
CA PRO A 449 32.32 40.98 13.32
C PRO A 449 32.20 39.48 13.58
N TRP A 450 32.46 38.67 12.55
CA TRP A 450 32.43 37.21 12.60
C TRP A 450 33.70 36.62 13.20
N PHE A 451 34.85 37.06 12.70
CA PHE A 451 36.16 36.78 13.29
C PHE A 451 37.24 37.78 12.82
N VAL A 452 38.38 37.76 13.51
CA VAL A 452 39.62 38.47 13.14
C VAL A 452 40.70 37.44 12.84
N GLY A 453 41.41 37.57 11.73
CA GLY A 453 42.43 36.59 11.33
C GLY A 453 43.39 37.08 10.26
N ASP A 454 44.34 36.23 9.90
CA ASP A 454 45.40 36.52 8.92
C ASP A 454 44.87 36.33 7.49
N PHE A 455 44.32 37.39 6.89
CA PHE A 455 43.78 37.35 5.52
C PHE A 455 44.87 37.38 4.44
N THR A 456 46.07 37.85 4.79
CA THR A 456 47.26 37.80 3.95
C THR A 456 48.47 37.50 4.83
N SER A 457 49.59 37.10 4.22
CA SER A 457 50.84 36.75 4.93
C SER A 457 51.41 37.85 5.85
N SER A 458 50.95 39.10 5.73
CA SER A 458 51.48 40.25 6.48
C SER A 458 50.40 41.14 7.12
N HIS A 459 49.12 40.83 6.93
CA HIS A 459 48.02 41.70 7.40
C HIS A 459 46.86 40.88 7.95
N MET A 460 46.46 41.23 9.18
CA MET A 460 45.20 40.82 9.77
C MET A 460 44.04 41.61 9.15
N GLY A 461 42.88 40.96 9.13
CA GLY A 461 41.62 41.54 8.70
C GLY A 461 40.45 41.10 9.56
N VAL A 462 39.30 41.72 9.33
CA VAL A 462 38.05 41.44 10.04
C VAL A 462 37.00 41.02 9.01
N LEU A 463 36.35 39.88 9.26
CA LEU A 463 35.29 39.37 8.40
C LEU A 463 33.92 39.68 8.99
N PHE A 464 33.03 40.09 8.10
CA PHE A 464 31.60 40.29 8.33
C PHE A 464 30.82 39.44 7.31
N VAL A 465 29.54 39.18 7.56
CA VAL A 465 28.70 38.46 6.59
C VAL A 465 28.58 39.22 5.26
N TRP A 466 28.70 40.55 5.29
CA TRP A 466 28.56 41.45 4.15
C TRP A 466 29.88 41.88 3.50
N GLY A 467 31.04 41.48 4.05
CA GLY A 467 32.35 41.75 3.44
C GLY A 467 33.53 41.65 4.40
N ILE A 468 34.73 41.92 3.89
CA ILE A 468 35.99 41.77 4.61
C ILE A 468 36.74 43.11 4.61
N PHE A 469 37.30 43.49 5.76
CA PHE A 469 38.21 44.62 5.86
C PHE A 469 39.63 44.13 6.10
N VAL A 470 40.55 44.48 5.20
CA VAL A 470 41.97 44.15 5.32
C VAL A 470 42.80 45.30 4.75
N LYS A 471 43.83 45.76 5.48
CA LYS A 471 44.72 46.86 5.07
C LYS A 471 43.99 48.15 4.64
N GLY A 472 42.91 48.52 5.32
CA GLY A 472 42.12 49.72 4.99
C GLY A 472 41.25 49.60 3.73
N THR A 473 41.23 48.43 3.08
CA THR A 473 40.40 48.14 1.91
C THR A 473 39.19 47.29 2.31
N PHE A 474 38.02 47.63 1.76
CA PHE A 474 36.80 46.83 1.89
C PHE A 474 36.60 45.93 0.68
N LEU A 475 36.42 44.63 0.92
CA LEU A 475 36.10 43.62 -0.08
C LEU A 475 34.62 43.22 0.07
N PRO A 476 33.76 43.49 -0.94
CA PRO A 476 32.33 43.17 -0.86
C PRO A 476 32.07 41.66 -0.85
N GLY A 477 31.14 41.22 0.01
CA GLY A 477 31.04 39.84 0.47
C GLY A 477 30.07 38.92 -0.27
N ALA A 478 30.23 38.67 -1.57
CA ALA A 478 29.38 37.69 -2.27
C ALA A 478 29.53 36.26 -1.70
N GLN A 479 30.77 35.85 -1.39
CA GLN A 479 31.07 34.53 -0.85
C GLN A 479 30.81 34.42 0.66
N THR A 480 30.88 35.52 1.42
CA THR A 480 30.62 35.52 2.86
C THR A 480 29.15 35.27 3.18
N PHE A 481 28.22 35.62 2.27
CA PHE A 481 26.80 35.25 2.40
C PHE A 481 26.56 33.73 2.39
N ILE A 482 27.35 32.95 1.64
CA ILE A 482 27.22 31.48 1.61
C ILE A 482 27.52 30.89 3.00
N HIS A 483 28.59 31.37 3.65
CA HIS A 483 28.91 31.00 5.04
C HIS A 483 27.85 31.51 6.03
N GLY A 484 27.27 32.69 5.76
CA GLY A 484 26.05 33.23 6.38
C GLY A 484 24.90 32.24 6.42
N ILE A 485 24.45 31.83 5.23
CA ILE A 485 23.34 30.90 5.03
C ILE A 485 23.66 29.56 5.69
N TYR A 486 24.89 29.07 5.55
CA TYR A 486 25.33 27.83 6.17
C TYR A 486 25.20 27.90 7.70
N GLN A 487 25.75 28.92 8.36
CA GLN A 487 25.62 29.12 9.82
C GLN A 487 24.14 29.17 10.27
N VAL A 488 23.28 29.85 9.52
CA VAL A 488 21.85 29.93 9.88
C VAL A 488 21.15 28.58 9.75
N LEU A 489 21.35 27.87 8.63
CA LEU A 489 20.67 26.61 8.34
C LEU A 489 21.20 25.43 9.17
N THR A 490 22.52 25.38 9.42
CA THR A 490 23.14 24.24 10.11
C THR A 490 23.28 24.44 11.61
N PHE A 491 23.19 25.69 12.11
CA PHE A 491 23.30 25.96 13.54
C PHE A 491 22.14 26.76 14.11
N ASN A 492 21.84 27.97 13.62
CA ASN A 492 20.87 28.86 14.30
C ASN A 492 19.45 28.29 14.30
N VAL A 493 18.98 27.77 13.15
CA VAL A 493 17.66 27.14 13.02
C VAL A 493 17.59 25.85 13.87
N PRO A 494 18.52 24.88 13.74
CA PRO A 494 18.55 23.70 14.61
C PRO A 494 18.60 24.04 16.11
N LEU A 495 19.43 24.99 16.53
CA LEU A 495 19.54 25.40 17.94
C LEU A 495 18.21 25.94 18.47
N THR A 496 17.53 26.79 17.70
CA THR A 496 16.20 27.33 18.07
C THR A 496 15.18 26.21 18.30
N LEU A 497 15.19 25.20 17.43
CA LEU A 497 14.27 24.06 17.50
C LEU A 497 14.58 23.14 18.68
N ILE A 498 15.86 22.90 18.97
CA ILE A 498 16.32 22.10 20.11
C ILE A 498 15.96 22.79 21.42
N VAL A 499 16.19 24.10 21.52
CA VAL A 499 15.78 24.90 22.68
C VAL A 499 14.26 24.82 22.88
N GLY A 500 13.50 24.99 21.80
CA GLY A 500 12.04 24.81 21.83
C GLY A 500 11.60 23.40 22.25
N LEU A 501 12.32 22.36 21.83
CA LEU A 501 12.10 20.97 22.23
C LEU A 501 12.36 20.75 23.73
N VAL A 502 13.46 21.28 24.26
CA VAL A 502 13.75 21.20 25.71
C VAL A 502 12.66 21.89 26.53
N LEU A 503 12.20 23.07 26.09
CA LEU A 503 11.07 23.77 26.71
C LEU A 503 9.77 22.97 26.65
N ASP A 504 9.51 22.30 25.52
CA ASP A 504 8.32 21.48 25.31
C ASP A 504 8.32 20.25 26.23
N LEU A 505 9.44 19.51 26.28
CA LEU A 505 9.62 18.37 27.20
C LEU A 505 9.41 18.80 28.66
N ARG A 506 9.93 19.96 29.06
CA ARG A 506 9.70 20.52 30.40
C ARG A 506 8.24 20.91 30.63
N SER A 507 7.53 21.35 29.60
CA SER A 507 6.10 21.69 29.73
C SER A 507 5.23 20.44 29.96
N GLU A 508 5.59 19.30 29.37
CA GLU A 508 4.91 18.02 29.55
C GLU A 508 5.01 17.51 31.00
N GLU A 509 6.12 17.76 31.70
CA GLU A 509 6.32 17.39 33.12
C GLU A 509 5.26 18.02 34.05
N PHE A 510 4.67 19.15 33.64
CA PHE A 510 3.67 19.88 34.43
C PHE A 510 2.22 19.67 33.96
N ASP A 511 1.97 19.06 32.80
CA ASP A 511 0.60 18.76 32.32
C ASP A 511 0.10 17.44 32.96
N SER A 512 -0.96 17.53 33.75
CA SER A 512 -1.57 16.36 34.41
C SER A 512 -2.11 15.32 33.43
N ARG A 513 -2.37 15.68 32.15
CA ARG A 513 -2.81 14.74 31.10
C ARG A 513 -1.72 13.82 30.59
N PHE A 514 -0.44 14.25 30.64
CA PHE A 514 0.71 13.45 30.24
C PHE A 514 1.26 12.56 31.37
N LYS A 515 0.75 12.72 32.60
CA LYS A 515 1.11 11.86 33.75
C LYS A 515 0.71 10.39 33.60
N ALA A 516 -0.11 10.05 32.60
CA ALA A 516 -0.75 8.74 32.44
C ALA A 516 0.03 7.71 31.58
N SER A 517 0.98 8.11 30.72
CA SER A 517 1.74 7.14 29.90
C SER A 517 3.12 6.85 30.50
N GLY A 518 3.35 5.65 31.01
CA GLY A 518 4.60 5.24 31.68
C GLY A 518 5.88 5.43 30.87
N LEU A 519 5.80 5.42 29.53
CA LEU A 519 6.94 5.69 28.63
C LEU A 519 7.47 7.14 28.71
N ALA A 520 6.64 8.11 29.10
CA ALA A 520 7.02 9.52 29.18
C ALA A 520 7.91 9.85 30.38
N ARG A 521 8.04 8.93 31.36
CA ARG A 521 8.83 9.11 32.59
C ARG A 521 10.24 8.53 32.53
N LEU A 522 10.65 7.92 31.43
CA LEU A 522 12.00 7.35 31.34
C LEU A 522 13.03 8.49 31.35
N PRO A 523 13.97 8.54 32.31
CA PRO A 523 15.06 9.54 32.31
C PRO A 523 15.85 9.49 30.99
N CYS A 524 15.91 8.30 30.37
CA CYS A 524 16.46 8.07 29.05
C CYS A 524 15.75 8.88 27.94
N ARG A 525 14.45 9.17 28.03
CA ARG A 525 13.74 9.97 27.00
C ARG A 525 14.23 11.41 26.99
N ARG A 526 14.42 12.02 28.16
CA ARG A 526 14.96 13.38 28.25
C ARG A 526 16.39 13.43 27.73
N LEU A 527 17.21 12.45 28.11
CA LEU A 527 18.58 12.34 27.63
C LEU A 527 18.65 12.11 26.11
N LEU A 528 17.88 11.18 25.56
CA LEU A 528 17.91 10.79 24.14
C LEU A 528 17.20 11.78 23.22
N VAL A 529 16.11 12.41 23.66
CA VAL A 529 15.30 13.30 22.80
C VAL A 529 15.62 14.77 23.04
N GLY A 530 16.00 15.15 24.26
CA GLY A 530 16.35 16.54 24.59
C GLY A 530 17.84 16.82 24.46
N GLU A 531 18.67 16.10 25.22
CA GLU A 531 20.10 16.42 25.37
C GLU A 531 20.96 15.92 24.19
N LEU A 532 20.67 14.74 23.64
CA LEU A 532 21.46 14.16 22.54
C LEU A 532 21.46 15.04 21.27
N PRO A 533 20.33 15.58 20.78
CA PRO A 533 20.34 16.50 19.64
C PRO A 533 21.19 17.76 19.92
N PHE A 534 21.14 18.29 21.14
CA PHE A 534 21.99 19.42 21.54
C PHE A 534 23.47 19.04 21.50
N ALA A 535 23.83 17.88 22.08
CA ALA A 535 25.21 17.40 22.09
C ALA A 535 25.76 17.19 20.67
N LEU A 536 24.97 16.60 19.77
CA LEU A 536 25.35 16.42 18.36
C LEU A 536 25.56 17.76 17.66
N LEU A 537 24.64 18.72 17.86
CA LEU A 537 24.78 20.07 17.29
C LEU A 537 26.00 20.80 17.86
N PHE A 538 26.27 20.65 19.16
CA PHE A 538 27.40 21.26 19.83
C PHE A 538 28.73 20.69 19.35
N VAL A 539 28.83 19.36 19.18
CA VAL A 539 30.01 18.69 18.60
C VAL A 539 30.24 19.16 17.17
N TYR A 540 29.18 19.21 16.35
CA TYR A 540 29.26 19.70 14.98
C TYR A 540 29.75 21.16 14.93
N GLN A 541 29.18 22.06 15.75
CA GLN A 541 29.61 23.46 15.78
C GLN A 541 31.04 23.61 16.30
N THR A 542 31.45 22.77 17.25
CA THR A 542 32.83 22.75 17.76
C THR A 542 33.80 22.36 16.64
N TYR A 543 33.46 21.32 15.87
CA TYR A 543 34.24 20.92 14.70
C TYR A 543 34.36 22.07 13.69
N VAL A 544 33.25 22.71 13.31
CA VAL A 544 33.25 23.85 12.37
C VAL A 544 34.07 25.01 12.92
N ALA A 545 33.93 25.34 14.21
CA ALA A 545 34.66 26.44 14.83
C ALA A 545 36.18 26.24 14.85
N VAL A 546 36.64 25.01 15.04
CA VAL A 546 38.08 24.68 15.07
C VAL A 546 38.66 24.51 13.67
N THR A 547 37.86 24.13 12.67
CA THR A 547 38.38 23.75 11.34
C THR A 547 38.20 24.81 10.28
N GLU A 548 37.06 25.50 10.18
CA GLU A 548 36.73 26.27 8.97
C GLU A 548 37.64 27.51 8.82
N PHE A 549 37.48 28.51 9.69
CA PHE A 549 38.29 29.73 9.61
C PHE A 549 39.73 29.55 10.12
N PRO A 550 40.00 28.79 11.20
CA PRO A 550 41.37 28.69 11.72
C PRO A 550 42.36 28.01 10.78
N THR A 551 41.91 27.10 9.91
CA THR A 551 42.80 26.43 8.95
C THR A 551 43.32 27.39 7.87
N SER A 552 42.55 28.42 7.53
CA SER A 552 42.88 29.37 6.46
C SER A 552 43.40 30.71 6.97
N TYR A 553 42.97 31.13 8.18
CA TYR A 553 43.20 32.49 8.69
C TYR A 553 43.94 32.52 10.05
N GLY A 554 44.57 31.40 10.42
CA GLY A 554 45.42 31.30 11.61
C GLY A 554 44.66 31.13 12.92
N THR A 555 45.41 30.95 14.01
CA THR A 555 44.86 30.69 15.35
C THR A 555 44.07 31.88 15.92
N THR A 556 44.37 33.10 15.48
CA THR A 556 43.61 34.31 15.83
C THR A 556 42.15 34.19 15.40
N ALA A 557 41.86 33.55 14.26
CA ALA A 557 40.50 33.31 13.76
C ALA A 557 39.70 32.28 14.58
N LEU A 558 40.38 31.51 15.45
CA LEU A 558 39.74 30.68 16.47
C LEU A 558 39.46 31.51 17.73
N ILE A 559 40.47 32.23 18.23
CA ILE A 559 40.41 32.96 19.51
C ILE A 559 39.43 34.14 19.43
N VAL A 560 39.49 34.90 18.34
CA VAL A 560 38.66 36.09 18.11
C VAL A 560 37.60 35.76 17.08
N SER A 561 36.68 34.84 17.46
CA SER A 561 35.62 34.33 16.59
C SER A 561 34.23 34.42 17.23
N PRO A 562 33.65 35.62 17.39
CA PRO A 562 32.35 35.79 18.03
C PRO A 562 31.22 34.97 17.38
N VAL A 563 31.27 34.72 16.07
CA VAL A 563 30.25 33.89 15.42
C VAL A 563 30.50 32.40 15.60
N ARG A 564 31.73 31.89 15.51
CA ARG A 564 31.96 30.44 15.67
C ARG A 564 32.09 30.01 17.13
N VAL A 565 33.03 30.59 17.88
CA VAL A 565 33.22 30.28 19.30
C VAL A 565 32.11 30.87 20.15
N GLY A 566 31.66 32.09 19.85
CA GLY A 566 30.53 32.68 20.57
C GLY A 566 29.22 31.92 20.38
N SER A 567 29.00 31.26 19.23
CA SER A 567 27.87 30.33 19.04
C SER A 567 27.84 29.20 20.07
N LEU A 568 28.99 28.64 20.44
CA LEU A 568 29.08 27.58 21.46
C LEU A 568 28.66 28.11 22.84
N ILE A 569 29.11 29.33 23.19
CA ILE A 569 28.73 29.99 24.43
C ILE A 569 27.23 30.25 24.47
N VAL A 570 26.70 30.84 23.39
CA VAL A 570 25.27 31.13 23.26
C VAL A 570 24.42 29.86 23.34
N ALA A 571 24.85 28.76 22.72
CA ALA A 571 24.15 27.48 22.80
C ALA A 571 24.07 26.95 24.23
N VAL A 572 25.18 26.98 24.98
CA VAL A 572 25.19 26.56 26.41
C VAL A 572 24.31 27.47 27.25
N VAL A 573 24.38 28.78 27.04
CA VAL A 573 23.52 29.75 27.73
C VAL A 573 22.05 29.49 27.44
N LEU A 574 21.68 29.28 26.16
CA LEU A 574 20.31 28.99 25.76
C LEU A 574 19.79 27.68 26.35
N LEU A 575 20.62 26.64 26.41
CA LEU A 575 20.24 25.38 27.05
C LEU A 575 20.01 25.59 28.55
N TYR A 576 20.90 26.32 29.22
CA TYR A 576 20.73 26.68 30.64
C TYR A 576 19.44 27.47 30.86
N LEU A 577 19.18 28.50 30.05
CA LEU A 577 17.96 29.30 30.11
C LEU A 577 16.71 28.44 29.86
N ALA A 578 16.78 27.50 28.91
CA ALA A 578 15.70 26.57 28.63
C ALA A 578 15.39 25.65 29.81
N HIS A 579 16.39 25.22 30.58
CA HIS A 579 16.19 24.44 31.81
C HIS A 579 15.77 25.28 33.02
N ALA A 580 16.17 26.54 33.09
CA ALA A 580 15.80 27.45 34.17
C ALA A 580 14.44 28.13 33.96
N ALA A 581 13.90 28.13 32.73
CA ALA A 581 12.72 28.90 32.38
C ALA A 581 11.46 28.53 33.19
N PRO A 582 10.59 29.50 33.53
CA PRO A 582 9.33 29.25 34.24
C PRO A 582 8.21 28.77 33.29
N VAL A 583 8.42 27.61 32.64
CA VAL A 583 7.55 27.07 31.58
C VAL A 583 6.10 26.89 32.03
N LYS A 584 5.86 26.48 33.28
CA LYS A 584 4.52 26.34 33.86
C LYS A 584 3.71 27.65 33.83
N LYS A 585 4.36 28.80 34.04
CA LYS A 585 3.71 30.12 33.97
C LYS A 585 3.44 30.49 32.51
N ALA A 586 4.37 30.19 31.61
CA ALA A 586 4.24 30.43 30.18
C ALA A 586 3.11 29.59 29.53
N CYS A 587 2.83 28.38 29.98
CA CYS A 587 1.76 27.54 29.42
C CYS A 587 0.35 27.89 29.92
N ARG A 588 0.20 28.67 31.00
CA ARG A 588 -1.11 29.14 31.49
C ARG A 588 -1.59 30.30 30.60
N VAL A 589 -2.39 30.00 29.59
CA VAL A 589 -3.12 31.04 28.82
C VAL A 589 -4.27 31.56 29.70
N ASN A 590 -4.36 32.89 29.84
CA ASN A 590 -5.48 33.69 30.37
C ASN A 590 -6.64 32.91 31.01
N LYS A 591 -6.53 32.58 32.30
CA LYS A 591 -7.70 32.75 33.16
C LYS A 591 -7.73 34.24 33.46
N SER A 592 -8.50 35.02 32.70
CA SER A 592 -8.82 36.38 33.12
C SER A 592 -9.39 36.27 34.53
N SER A 593 -8.74 36.96 35.45
CA SER A 593 -9.33 37.33 36.73
C SER A 593 -10.54 38.22 36.44
N ASN A 594 -11.71 37.61 36.27
CA ASN A 594 -12.95 38.32 36.56
C ASN A 594 -13.04 38.37 38.10
N ASN A 595 -12.54 39.46 38.66
CA ASN A 595 -13.06 40.02 39.90
C ASN A 595 -13.95 41.19 39.52
#